data_AF-A0AA90VL82-F1
#
_entry.id   AF-A0AA90VL82-F1
#
_cell.length_a   1.000
_cell.length_b   1.000
_cell.length_c   1.000
_cell.angle_alpha   90.00
_cell.angle_beta   90.00
_cell.angle_gamma   90.00
#
_symmetry.space_group_name_H-M   'P 1'
#
loop_
_entity.id
_entity.type
_entity.pdbx_description
1 polymer ?
#
loop_
_entity_poly.entity_id
_entity_poly.type
_entity_poly.pdbx_seq_one_letter_code
_entity_poly.pdbx_strand_id
1 'polypeptide(L)'
;MEHLLGIAMGCMGMSMDDFCRCTPSEYYAAYEAWHDAVDAAERGKWERVRMQCLCILQPYSKDKLKARDIMQFAWDKEVQTEIPEAKEELSREEIMKRYKIAAKRAGLH
;
A
#
# COMPACT_ATOMS: atom_id res chain seq x y z
N MET A 1 0.04 23.90 -25.02
CA MET A 1 -1.38 23.88 -24.58
C MET A 1 -2.08 22.59 -24.95
N GLU A 2 -2.02 22.14 -26.20
CA GLU A 2 -2.70 20.90 -26.66
C GLU A 2 -2.36 19.66 -25.81
N HIS A 3 -1.10 19.52 -25.38
CA HIS A 3 -0.70 18.42 -24.48
C HIS A 3 -1.38 18.48 -23.10
N LEU A 4 -1.47 19.67 -22.48
CA LEU A 4 -2.14 19.83 -21.18
C LEU A 4 -3.64 19.58 -21.30
N LEU A 5 -4.24 20.05 -22.39
CA LEU A 5 -5.64 19.80 -22.69
C LEU A 5 -5.92 18.29 -22.89
N GLY A 6 -5.02 17.57 -23.56
CA GLY A 6 -5.11 16.13 -23.74
C GLY A 6 -5.08 15.36 -22.42
N ILE A 7 -4.21 15.74 -21.48
CA ILE A 7 -4.18 15.16 -20.14
C ILE A 7 -5.47 15.50 -19.38
N ALA A 8 -5.88 16.77 -19.38
CA ALA A 8 -7.08 17.23 -18.70
C ALA A 8 -8.32 16.42 -19.09
N MET A 9 -8.61 16.36 -20.39
CA MET A 9 -9.86 15.75 -20.85
C MET A 9 -9.74 14.23 -21.03
N GLY A 10 -8.60 13.75 -21.52
CA GLY A 10 -8.41 12.34 -21.84
C GLY A 10 -8.07 11.47 -20.64
N CYS A 11 -7.32 12.00 -19.68
CA CYS A 11 -6.82 11.22 -18.55
C CYS A 11 -7.57 11.57 -17.25
N MET A 12 -7.68 12.85 -16.94
CA MET A 12 -8.30 13.31 -15.70
C MET A 12 -9.84 13.37 -15.77
N GLY A 13 -10.40 13.42 -16.98
CA GLY A 13 -11.84 13.56 -17.20
C GLY A 13 -12.38 14.97 -16.92
N MET A 14 -11.51 15.99 -16.95
CA MET A 14 -11.87 17.40 -16.83
C MET A 14 -12.60 17.87 -18.10
N SER A 15 -13.64 18.69 -17.95
CA SER A 15 -14.33 19.26 -19.11
C SER A 15 -13.48 20.36 -19.78
N MET A 16 -13.77 20.65 -21.06
CA MET A 16 -13.14 21.75 -21.78
C MET A 16 -13.40 23.11 -21.09
N ASP A 17 -14.61 23.32 -20.57
CA ASP A 17 -14.97 24.56 -19.87
C ASP A 17 -14.15 24.73 -18.58
N ASP A 18 -14.07 23.66 -17.77
CA ASP A 18 -13.28 23.69 -16.54
C ASP A 18 -11.81 23.97 -16.85
N PHE A 19 -11.22 23.28 -17.83
CA PHE A 19 -9.83 23.51 -18.22
C PHE A 19 -9.56 24.96 -18.67
N CYS A 20 -10.44 25.53 -19.49
CA CYS A 20 -10.29 26.90 -19.96
C CYS A 20 -10.48 27.95 -18.86
N ARG A 21 -11.19 27.61 -17.78
CA ARG A 21 -11.46 28.51 -16.65
C ARG A 21 -10.51 28.31 -15.48
N CYS A 22 -9.81 27.18 -15.41
CA CYS A 22 -8.77 26.93 -14.44
C CYS A 22 -7.59 27.87 -14.64
N THR A 23 -7.05 28.36 -13.53
CA THR A 23 -5.69 28.89 -13.51
C THR A 23 -4.67 27.77 -13.69
N PRO A 24 -3.46 28.06 -14.19
CA PRO A 24 -2.40 27.05 -14.30
C PRO A 24 -2.13 26.34 -12.96
N SER A 25 -2.14 27.05 -11.84
CA SER A 25 -1.93 26.46 -10.51
C SER A 25 -3.04 25.47 -10.10
N GLU A 26 -4.30 25.78 -10.42
CA GLU A 26 -5.42 24.87 -10.13
C GLU A 26 -5.35 23.62 -11.01
N TYR A 27 -4.98 23.80 -12.29
CA TYR A 27 -4.74 22.68 -13.18
C TYR A 27 -3.64 21.76 -12.65
N TYR A 28 -2.50 22.32 -12.21
CA TYR A 28 -1.40 21.52 -11.67
C TYR A 28 -1.78 20.80 -10.37
N ALA A 29 -2.51 21.45 -9.47
CA ALA A 29 -3.00 20.80 -8.25
C ALA A 29 -3.95 19.63 -8.57
N ALA A 30 -4.85 19.80 -9.55
CA ALA A 30 -5.72 18.73 -10.00
C ALA A 30 -4.94 17.58 -10.67
N TYR A 31 -3.94 17.92 -11.48
CA TYR A 31 -3.06 16.96 -12.13
C TYR A 31 -2.27 16.13 -11.11
N GLU A 32 -1.66 16.78 -10.11
CA GLU A 32 -0.90 16.09 -9.05
C GLU A 32 -1.80 15.14 -8.25
N ALA A 33 -2.96 15.61 -7.81
CA ALA A 33 -3.91 14.77 -7.07
C ALA A 33 -4.39 13.55 -7.90
N TRP A 34 -4.64 13.75 -9.20
CA TRP A 34 -4.99 12.65 -10.10
C TRP A 34 -3.82 11.68 -10.29
N HIS A 35 -2.62 12.20 -10.53
CA HIS A 35 -1.41 11.42 -10.76
C HIS A 35 -1.09 10.54 -9.54
N ASP A 36 -1.14 11.12 -8.34
CA ASP A 36 -0.94 10.40 -7.08
C ASP A 36 -1.98 9.29 -6.88
N ALA A 37 -3.25 9.57 -7.23
CA ALA A 37 -4.31 8.56 -7.14
C ALA A 37 -4.11 7.40 -8.13
N VAL A 38 -3.67 7.69 -9.36
CA VAL A 38 -3.37 6.67 -10.38
C VAL A 38 -2.17 5.83 -9.95
N ASP A 39 -1.09 6.46 -9.50
CA ASP A 39 0.11 5.78 -9.00
C ASP A 39 -0.22 4.90 -7.79
N ALA A 40 -0.97 5.41 -6.82
CA ALA A 40 -1.40 4.64 -5.65
C ALA A 40 -2.27 3.45 -6.04
N ALA A 41 -3.21 3.64 -6.98
CA ALA A 41 -4.05 2.56 -7.48
C ALA A 41 -3.23 1.46 -8.19
N GLU A 42 -2.25 1.86 -9.01
CA GLU A 42 -1.39 0.93 -9.71
C GLU A 42 -0.46 0.17 -8.76
N ARG A 43 0.23 0.88 -7.85
CA ARG A 43 1.00 0.27 -6.76
C ARG A 43 0.13 -0.74 -6.00
N GLY A 44 -1.10 -0.36 -5.64
CA GLY A 44 -2.04 -1.24 -4.95
C GLY A 44 -2.41 -2.51 -5.74
N LYS A 45 -2.55 -2.44 -7.07
CA LYS A 45 -2.77 -3.64 -7.90
C LYS A 45 -1.56 -4.58 -7.82
N TRP A 46 -0.36 -4.04 -7.98
CA TRP A 46 0.87 -4.83 -7.92
C TRP A 46 1.08 -5.47 -6.55
N GLU A 47 0.76 -4.76 -5.47
CA GLU A 47 0.81 -5.32 -4.11
C GLU A 47 -0.18 -6.47 -3.91
N ARG A 48 -1.41 -6.35 -4.43
CA ARG A 48 -2.40 -7.44 -4.36
C ARG A 48 -1.93 -8.67 -5.13
N VAL A 49 -1.37 -8.48 -6.33
CA VAL A 49 -0.81 -9.59 -7.12
C VAL A 49 0.37 -10.23 -6.39
N ARG A 50 1.29 -9.43 -5.83
CA ARG A 50 2.42 -9.91 -5.03
C ARG A 50 1.95 -10.75 -3.84
N MET A 51 0.92 -10.30 -3.13
CA MET A 51 0.32 -11.04 -2.02
C MET A 51 -0.34 -12.34 -2.48
N GLN A 52 -1.07 -12.32 -3.59
CA GLN A 52 -1.68 -13.51 -4.17
C GLN A 52 -0.60 -14.55 -4.52
N CYS A 53 0.47 -14.13 -5.20
CA CYS A 53 1.60 -15.00 -5.53
C CYS A 53 2.27 -15.56 -4.27
N LEU A 54 2.47 -14.74 -3.23
CA LEU A 54 2.98 -15.18 -1.94
C LEU A 54 2.12 -16.31 -1.36
N CYS A 55 0.81 -16.13 -1.30
CA CYS A 55 -0.13 -17.13 -0.78
C CYS A 55 -0.13 -18.42 -1.61
N ILE A 56 -0.01 -18.32 -2.94
CA ILE A 56 0.05 -19.48 -3.83
C ILE A 56 1.35 -20.26 -3.64
N LEU A 57 2.48 -19.57 -3.48
CA LEU A 57 3.82 -20.19 -3.43
C LEU A 57 4.20 -20.67 -2.03
N GLN A 58 3.68 -20.05 -0.97
CA GLN A 58 4.06 -20.34 0.42
C GLN A 58 3.96 -21.84 0.80
N PRO A 59 2.93 -22.61 0.41
CA PRO A 59 2.84 -24.03 0.74
C PRO A 59 3.92 -24.91 0.09
N TYR A 60 4.53 -24.43 -1.00
CA TYR A 60 5.55 -25.16 -1.75
C TYR A 60 6.99 -24.74 -1.39
N SER A 61 7.13 -23.75 -0.52
CA SER A 61 8.42 -23.29 0.00
C SER A 61 8.72 -23.96 1.33
N LYS A 62 9.99 -24.38 1.51
CA LYS A 62 10.49 -24.86 2.80
C LYS A 62 10.59 -23.73 3.83
N ASP A 63 10.92 -22.53 3.36
CA ASP A 63 11.08 -21.34 4.19
C ASP A 63 9.85 -20.44 4.12
N LYS A 64 9.66 -19.62 5.16
CA LYS A 64 8.64 -18.56 5.16
C LYS A 64 9.06 -17.47 4.19
N LEU A 65 8.30 -17.33 3.10
CA LEU A 65 8.53 -16.32 2.08
C LEU A 65 8.08 -14.95 2.61
N LYS A 66 8.79 -13.90 2.20
CA LYS A 66 8.39 -12.50 2.37
C LYS A 66 7.89 -11.97 1.03
N ALA A 67 7.07 -10.93 1.06
CA ALA A 67 6.56 -10.29 -0.17
C ALA A 67 7.68 -9.92 -1.16
N ARG A 68 8.82 -9.41 -0.65
CA ARG A 68 9.99 -9.03 -1.46
C ARG A 68 10.77 -10.20 -2.06
N ASP A 69 10.56 -11.41 -1.57
CA ASP A 69 11.12 -12.62 -2.19
C ASP A 69 10.33 -13.01 -3.45
N ILE A 70 9.09 -12.51 -3.59
CA ILE A 70 8.20 -12.76 -4.73
C ILE A 70 8.41 -11.72 -5.83
N MET A 71 8.34 -10.43 -5.48
CA MET A 71 8.56 -9.31 -6.39
C MET A 71 9.16 -8.12 -5.65
N GLN A 72 10.13 -7.47 -6.26
CA GLN A 72 10.74 -6.23 -5.75
C GLN A 72 10.29 -5.06 -6.61
N PHE A 73 9.74 -4.03 -5.98
CA PHE A 73 9.29 -2.83 -6.66
C PHE A 73 10.20 -1.64 -6.37
N ALA A 74 10.19 -0.64 -7.25
CA ALA A 74 11.04 0.55 -7.10
C ALA A 74 10.79 1.28 -5.76
N TRP A 75 9.52 1.31 -5.31
CA TRP A 75 9.09 1.94 -4.07
C TRP A 75 9.39 1.16 -2.79
N ASP A 76 9.91 -0.08 -2.88
CA ASP A 76 10.34 -0.82 -1.69
C ASP A 76 11.55 -0.15 -0.99
N LYS A 77 12.32 0.64 -1.72
CA LYS A 77 13.47 1.39 -1.19
C LYS A 77 13.05 2.60 -0.34
N GLU A 78 11.88 3.17 -0.62
CA GLU A 78 11.33 4.34 0.08
C GLU A 78 10.88 4.00 1.51
N VAL A 79 10.59 2.71 1.79
CA VAL A 79 10.12 2.19 3.09
C VAL A 79 11.27 1.86 4.04
N GLN A 80 12.51 2.29 3.76
CA GLN A 80 13.63 2.15 4.70
C GLN A 80 13.62 3.18 5.85
N THR A 81 12.54 3.94 6.02
CA THR A 81 12.29 4.59 7.32
C THR A 81 11.85 3.50 8.28
N GLU A 82 12.81 3.10 9.12
CA GLU A 82 12.66 2.32 10.33
C GLU A 82 11.30 2.62 10.98
N ILE A 83 10.29 1.76 10.74
CA ILE A 83 9.18 1.66 11.67
C ILE A 83 9.90 1.29 12.97
N PRO A 84 9.88 2.12 14.02
CA PRO A 84 10.41 1.69 15.30
C PRO A 84 9.63 0.44 15.61
N GLU A 85 10.29 -0.72 15.61
CA GLU A 85 9.71 -1.90 16.19
C GLU A 85 9.51 -1.53 17.65
N ALA A 86 8.34 -0.98 17.99
CA ALA A 86 7.80 -1.01 19.34
C ALA A 86 7.42 -2.46 19.64
N LYS A 87 8.41 -3.36 19.53
CA LYS A 87 8.42 -4.63 20.22
C LYS A 87 8.79 -4.25 21.63
N GLU A 88 7.79 -4.02 22.48
CA GLU A 88 7.94 -4.55 23.83
C GLU A 88 8.17 -6.05 23.62
N GLU A 89 9.44 -6.49 23.68
CA GLU A 89 9.80 -7.91 23.65
C GLU A 89 9.28 -8.54 24.94
N LEU A 90 7.98 -8.81 24.96
CA LEU A 90 7.34 -9.56 26.03
C LEU A 90 7.94 -10.96 26.00
N SER A 91 8.50 -11.37 27.13
CA SER A 91 9.05 -12.71 27.26
C SER A 91 7.99 -13.75 26.91
N ARG A 92 8.44 -14.91 26.42
CA ARG A 92 7.55 -16.05 26.12
C ARG A 92 6.64 -16.40 27.31
N GLU A 93 7.14 -16.21 28.52
CA GLU A 93 6.39 -16.42 29.77
C GLU A 93 5.25 -15.42 29.95
N GLU A 94 5.51 -14.14 29.68
CA GLU A 94 4.53 -13.05 29.74
C GLU A 94 3.40 -13.27 28.73
N ILE A 95 3.75 -13.69 27.51
CA ILE A 95 2.80 -14.04 26.44
C ILE A 95 1.92 -15.23 26.87
N MET A 96 2.53 -16.29 27.40
CA MET A 96 1.80 -17.48 27.88
C MET A 96 0.89 -17.16 29.06
N LYS A 97 1.31 -16.27 29.96
CA LYS A 97 0.49 -15.81 31.10
C LYS A 97 -0.74 -15.04 30.61
N ARG A 98 -0.57 -14.10 29.68
CA ARG A 98 -1.68 -13.36 29.04
C ARG A 98 -2.66 -14.32 28.34
N TYR A 99 -2.13 -15.29 27.60
CA TYR A 99 -2.95 -16.32 26.94
C TYR A 99 -3.77 -17.14 27.94
N LYS A 100 -3.17 -17.63 29.03
CA LYS A 100 -3.88 -18.39 30.07
C LYS A 100 -4.99 -17.57 30.74
N ILE A 101 -4.75 -16.29 30.99
CA ILE A 101 -5.77 -15.39 31.56
C ILE A 101 -6.93 -15.21 30.57
N ALA A 102 -6.65 -15.01 29.28
CA ALA A 102 -7.67 -14.87 28.24
C ALA A 102 -8.48 -16.16 28.04
N ALA A 103 -7.82 -17.33 28.00
CA ALA A 103 -8.47 -18.64 27.90
C ALA A 103 -9.42 -18.88 29.09
N LYS A 104 -8.99 -18.56 30.31
CA LYS A 104 -9.82 -18.68 31.51
C LYS A 104 -11.04 -17.74 31.48
N ARG A 105 -10.88 -16.51 30.99
CA ARG A 105 -12.01 -15.57 30.78
C ARG A 105 -12.99 -16.07 29.73
N ALA A 106 -12.51 -16.78 28.71
CA ALA A 106 -13.32 -17.37 27.66
C ALA A 106 -13.98 -18.71 28.05
N GLY A 107 -13.78 -19.18 29.30
CA GLY A 107 -14.33 -20.46 29.76
C GLY A 107 -13.66 -21.69 29.15
N LEU A 108 -12.50 -21.52 28.52
CA LEU A 108 -11.69 -22.61 28.00
C LEU A 108 -10.78 -23.09 29.14
N HIS A 109 -10.86 -24.37 29.50
CA HIS A 109 -10.08 -25.00 30.57
C HIS A 109 -9.15 -26.04 29.98
#